data_AF-A0A7K2C5R3-F1
#
_entry.id   AF-A0A7K2C5R3-F1
#
_cell.length_a   1.000
_cell.length_b   1.000
_cell.length_c   1.000
_cell.angle_alpha   90.00
_cell.angle_beta   90.00
_cell.angle_gamma   90.00
#
_symmetry.space_group_name_H-M   'P 1'
#
loop_
_entity.id
_entity.type
_entity.pdbx_description
1 polymer ?
#
loop_
_entity_poly.entity_id
_entity_poly.type
_entity_poly.pdbx_seq_one_letter_code
_entity_poly.pdbx_strand_id
1 'polypeptide(L)'
;MQCRVKICGITSLADARFCTSAGADYLGFVQHPPSPRYIAPDQVQQIKAWIYGPKTVGVFVNTDAETVNHSCTIANFDHVQLHGDESPAYCRRMTLPVIKAF
;
A
#
# COMPACT_ATOMS: atom_id res chain seq x y z
N MET A 1 2.56 -15.37 -19.96
CA MET A 1 2.19 -14.56 -18.78
C MET A 1 3.40 -13.73 -18.40
N GLN A 2 3.24 -12.43 -18.18
CA GLN A 2 4.31 -11.56 -17.72
C GLN A 2 4.30 -11.54 -16.19
N CYS A 3 5.48 -11.73 -15.57
CA CYS A 3 5.64 -11.59 -14.12
C CYS A 3 5.42 -10.13 -13.74
N ARG A 4 4.63 -9.87 -12.69
CA ARG A 4 4.45 -8.53 -12.13
C ARG A 4 5.37 -8.30 -10.94
N VAL A 5 5.92 -7.10 -10.83
CA VAL A 5 6.90 -6.72 -9.81
C VAL A 5 6.32 -5.67 -8.86
N LYS A 6 6.43 -5.92 -7.56
CA LYS A 6 6.07 -4.97 -6.49
C LYS A 6 7.32 -4.53 -5.74
N ILE A 7 7.55 -3.22 -5.64
CA ILE A 7 8.58 -2.65 -4.74
C ILE A 7 7.89 -2.14 -3.47
N CYS A 8 8.33 -2.58 -2.30
CA CYS A 8 7.62 -2.36 -1.04
C CYS A 8 8.45 -1.53 -0.04
N GLY A 9 7.77 -0.72 0.77
CA GLY A 9 8.41 0.13 1.77
C GLY A 9 8.91 1.45 1.20
N ILE A 10 8.21 1.99 0.20
CA ILE A 10 8.52 3.31 -0.38
C ILE A 10 8.17 4.38 0.65
N THR A 11 9.12 5.27 0.94
CA THR A 11 8.96 6.39 1.89
C THR A 11 9.30 7.74 1.28
N SER A 12 9.80 7.78 0.05
CA SER A 12 10.22 9.02 -0.62
C SER A 12 9.69 9.12 -2.04
N LEU A 13 9.51 10.36 -2.52
CA LEU A 13 9.14 10.62 -3.90
C LEU A 13 10.25 10.20 -4.88
N ALA A 14 11.52 10.32 -4.49
CA ALA A 14 12.65 9.95 -5.33
C ALA A 14 12.62 8.45 -5.66
N ASP A 15 12.42 7.61 -4.64
CA ASP A 15 12.32 6.15 -4.81
C ASP A 15 11.08 5.78 -5.62
N ALA A 16 9.94 6.42 -5.32
CA ALA A 16 8.71 6.19 -6.06
C ALA A 16 8.88 6.47 -7.56
N ARG A 17 9.52 7.59 -7.92
CA ARG A 17 9.80 7.95 -9.31
C ARG A 17 10.80 6.99 -9.95
N PHE A 18 11.86 6.63 -9.24
CA PHE A 18 12.84 5.67 -9.74
C PHE A 18 12.19 4.31 -10.05
N CYS A 19 11.47 3.73 -9.08
CA CYS A 19 10.78 2.45 -9.27
C CYS A 19 9.73 2.50 -10.37
N THR A 20 8.98 3.61 -10.48
CA THR A 20 8.03 3.85 -11.58
C THR A 20 8.75 3.84 -12.93
N SER A 21 9.86 4.57 -13.05
CA SER A 21 10.63 4.64 -14.30
C SER A 21 11.30 3.31 -14.67
N ALA A 22 11.60 2.48 -13.68
CA ALA A 22 12.14 1.14 -13.86
C ALA A 22 11.07 0.09 -14.23
N GLY A 23 9.80 0.48 -14.33
CA GLY A 23 8.71 -0.39 -14.78
C GLY A 23 8.08 -1.25 -13.67
N ALA A 24 8.11 -0.81 -12.41
CA ALA A 24 7.37 -1.49 -11.35
C ALA A 24 5.85 -1.49 -11.64
N ASP A 25 5.19 -2.63 -11.42
CA ASP A 25 3.73 -2.74 -11.55
C ASP A 25 2.99 -2.24 -10.30
N TYR A 26 3.63 -2.37 -9.13
CA TYR A 26 3.06 -1.97 -7.84
C TYR A 26 4.08 -1.29 -6.94
N LEU A 27 3.63 -0.28 -6.20
CA LEU A 27 4.37 0.35 -5.10
C LEU A 27 3.67 0.11 -3.77
N GLY A 28 4.42 -0.40 -2.78
CA GLY A 28 3.92 -0.68 -1.44
C GLY A 28 4.31 0.40 -0.43
N PHE A 29 3.34 0.91 0.29
CA PHE A 29 3.50 1.93 1.34
C PHE A 29 3.08 1.33 2.69
N VAL A 30 3.96 1.37 3.68
CA VAL A 30 3.69 0.74 4.97
C VAL A 30 2.85 1.67 5.84
N GLN A 31 1.69 1.19 6.26
CA GLN A 31 0.70 1.87 7.10
C GLN A 31 0.68 1.27 8.51
N HIS A 32 1.87 1.00 9.04
CA HIS A 32 2.09 0.47 10.39
C HIS A 32 3.12 1.34 11.13
N PRO A 33 2.69 2.25 12.03
CA PRO A 33 3.56 3.25 12.66
C PRO A 33 4.85 2.72 13.33
N PRO A 34 4.86 1.53 13.96
CA PRO A 34 6.09 0.95 14.51
C PRO A 34 7.16 0.60 13.46
N SER A 35 6.82 0.53 12.17
CA SER A 35 7.76 0.20 11.12
C SER A 35 8.69 1.39 10.81
N PRO A 36 10.00 1.18 10.64
CA PRO A 36 10.90 2.25 10.15
C PRO A 36 10.60 2.68 8.71
N ARG A 37 9.77 1.91 8.00
CA ARG A 37 9.31 2.18 6.63
C ARG A 37 7.91 2.81 6.59
N TYR A 38 7.38 3.21 7.75
CA TYR A 38 6.08 3.88 7.85
C TYR A 38 6.07 5.21 7.09
N ILE A 39 4.95 5.50 6.44
CA ILE A 39 4.67 6.79 5.81
C ILE A 39 3.18 7.11 5.97
N ALA A 40 2.86 8.36 6.32
CA ALA A 40 1.49 8.75 6.60
C ALA A 40 0.62 8.74 5.33
N PRO A 41 -0.69 8.40 5.40
CA PRO A 41 -1.57 8.33 4.24
C PRO A 41 -1.59 9.58 3.36
N ASP A 42 -1.54 10.77 3.97
CA ASP A 42 -1.50 12.06 3.29
C ASP A 42 -0.19 12.27 2.50
N GLN A 43 0.93 11.84 3.06
CA GLN A 43 2.23 11.87 2.35
C GLN A 43 2.24 10.90 1.17
N VAL A 44 1.59 9.74 1.32
CA VAL A 44 1.41 8.80 0.19
C VAL A 44 0.60 9.44 -0.93
N GLN A 45 -0.50 10.14 -0.60
CA GLN A 45 -1.31 10.87 -1.57
C GLN A 45 -0.46 11.90 -2.33
N GLN A 46 0.39 12.65 -1.62
CA GLN A 46 1.29 13.62 -2.23
C GLN A 46 2.28 12.96 -3.19
N ILE A 47 2.89 11.83 -2.81
CA ILE A 47 3.78 11.06 -3.70
C ILE A 47 3.02 10.57 -4.93
N LYS A 48 1.81 10.03 -4.75
CA LYS A 48 0.97 9.48 -5.83
C LYS A 48 0.65 10.54 -6.89
N ALA A 49 0.50 11.80 -6.50
CA ALA A 49 0.24 12.91 -7.42
C ALA A 49 1.38 13.16 -8.45
N TRP A 50 2.59 12.67 -8.19
CA TRP A 50 3.78 12.89 -9.02
C TRP A 50 4.22 11.66 -9.83
N ILE A 51 3.49 10.56 -9.74
CA ILE A 51 3.83 9.30 -10.43
C ILE A 51 2.62 8.77 -11.21
N TYR A 52 2.89 8.08 -12.32
CA TYR A 52 1.87 7.44 -13.16
C TYR A 52 2.36 6.05 -13.57
N GLY A 53 1.46 5.07 -13.60
CA GLY A 53 1.77 3.69 -14.01
C GLY A 53 1.47 2.65 -12.93
N PRO A 54 2.32 2.50 -11.89
CA PRO A 54 2.14 1.46 -10.88
C PRO A 54 0.89 1.68 -10.04
N LYS A 55 0.26 0.57 -9.64
CA LYS A 55 -0.80 0.59 -8.63
C LYS A 55 -0.21 0.73 -7.22
N THR A 56 -0.89 1.43 -6.33
CA THR A 56 -0.43 1.62 -4.95
C THR A 56 -1.07 0.61 -4.00
N VAL A 57 -0.27 0.10 -3.06
CA VAL A 57 -0.68 -0.92 -2.09
C VAL A 57 -0.38 -0.41 -0.67
N GLY A 58 -1.42 -0.28 0.15
CA GLY A 58 -1.26 0.01 1.57
C GLY A 58 -0.98 -1.28 2.35
N VAL A 59 0.09 -1.32 3.16
CA VAL A 59 0.46 -2.50 3.96
C VAL A 59 0.08 -2.28 5.42
N PHE A 60 -0.82 -3.10 5.95
CA PHE A 60 -1.35 -2.99 7.30
C PHE A 60 -1.02 -4.25 8.10
N VAL A 61 -0.92 -4.09 9.42
CA VAL A 61 -0.65 -5.18 10.37
C VAL A 61 -1.63 -5.03 11.52
N ASN A 62 -2.57 -5.96 11.64
CA ASN A 62 -3.55 -6.07 12.74
C ASN A 62 -4.25 -4.75 13.08
N THR A 63 -4.47 -3.90 12.08
CA THR A 63 -5.15 -2.60 12.21
C THR A 63 -6.65 -2.81 12.18
N ASP A 64 -7.46 -1.96 12.83
CA ASP A 64 -8.91 -2.09 12.71
C ASP A 64 -9.38 -1.77 11.28
N ALA A 65 -10.47 -2.42 10.85
CA ALA A 65 -10.92 -2.32 9.45
C ALA A 65 -11.40 -0.91 9.06
N GLU A 66 -11.92 -0.14 10.01
CA GLU A 66 -12.42 1.22 9.75
C GLU A 66 -11.24 2.15 9.46
N THR A 67 -10.18 2.07 10.26
CA THR A 67 -8.92 2.78 10.05
C THR A 67 -8.22 2.37 8.77
N VAL A 68 -8.24 1.07 8.40
CA VAL A 68 -7.71 0.63 7.10
C VAL A 68 -8.47 1.30 5.95
N ASN A 69 -9.80 1.19 5.95
CA ASN A 69 -10.64 1.77 4.89
C ASN A 69 -10.51 3.32 4.84
N HIS A 70 -10.38 3.98 5.99
CA HIS A 70 -10.16 5.41 6.08
C HIS A 70 -8.79 5.81 5.49
N SER A 71 -7.72 5.12 5.87
CA SER A 71 -6.38 5.32 5.32
C SER A 71 -6.35 5.11 3.81
N CYS A 72 -7.08 4.11 3.31
CA CYS A 72 -7.24 3.86 1.88
C CYS A 72 -7.93 5.00 1.14
N THR A 73 -8.90 5.65 1.77
CA THR A 73 -9.58 6.81 1.20
C THR A 73 -8.64 8.02 1.12
N ILE A 74 -7.86 8.29 2.18
CA ILE A 74 -6.92 9.42 2.22
C ILE A 74 -5.79 9.24 1.19
N ALA A 75 -5.11 8.10 1.23
CA ALA A 75 -3.98 7.80 0.35
C ALA A 75 -4.41 7.47 -1.09
N ASN A 76 -5.71 7.27 -1.31
CA ASN A 76 -6.29 6.75 -2.55
C ASN A 76 -5.58 5.45 -2.99
N PHE A 77 -5.50 4.44 -2.11
CA PHE A 77 -4.85 3.17 -2.43
C PHE A 77 -5.64 2.37 -3.48
N ASP A 78 -4.94 1.57 -4.29
CA ASP A 78 -5.59 0.66 -5.24
C ASP A 78 -5.84 -0.73 -4.63
N HIS A 79 -4.98 -1.17 -3.69
CA HIS A 79 -5.05 -2.46 -3.01
C HIS A 79 -4.69 -2.33 -1.53
N VAL A 80 -5.18 -3.29 -0.74
CA VAL A 80 -4.80 -3.47 0.66
C VAL A 80 -3.97 -4.74 0.79
N GLN A 81 -2.81 -4.67 1.42
CA GLN A 81 -2.04 -5.84 1.84
C GLN A 81 -2.16 -6.02 3.35
N LEU A 82 -2.70 -7.16 3.77
CA LEU A 82 -2.84 -7.53 5.18
C LEU A 82 -1.72 -8.50 5.56
N HIS A 83 -0.86 -8.07 6.47
CA HIS A 83 0.41 -8.73 6.80
C HIS A 83 0.49 -9.22 8.25
N GLY A 84 -0.62 -9.19 8.99
CA GLY A 84 -0.72 -9.75 10.34
C GLY A 84 -1.46 -11.09 10.36
N ASP A 85 -2.20 -11.30 11.45
CA ASP A 85 -2.96 -12.52 11.72
C ASP A 85 -4.45 -12.36 11.35
N GLU A 86 -4.74 -11.48 10.39
CA GLU A 86 -6.12 -11.12 10.06
C GLU A 86 -6.89 -12.31 9.47
N SER A 87 -8.07 -12.59 10.03
CA SER A 87 -8.90 -13.70 9.60
C SER A 87 -9.52 -13.47 8.21
N PRO A 88 -9.96 -14.53 7.50
CA PRO A 88 -10.72 -14.36 6.27
C PRO A 88 -11.99 -13.52 6.42
N ALA A 89 -12.62 -13.54 7.61
CA ALA A 89 -13.78 -12.70 7.91
C ALA A 89 -13.40 -11.23 8.00
N TYR A 90 -12.25 -10.92 8.61
CA TYR A 90 -11.69 -9.57 8.60
C TYR A 90 -11.39 -9.11 7.16
N CYS A 91 -10.76 -9.95 6.33
CA CYS A 91 -10.39 -9.61 4.95
C CYS A 91 -11.59 -9.14 4.11
N ARG A 92 -12.77 -9.74 4.34
CA ARG A 92 -14.01 -9.37 3.64
C ARG A 92 -14.57 -7.99 4.02
N ARG A 93 -14.05 -7.35 5.07
CA ARG A 93 -14.46 -6.00 5.50
C ARG A 93 -13.73 -4.87 4.76
N MET A 94 -12.71 -5.20 3.97
CA MET A 94 -11.97 -4.19 3.21
C MET A 94 -12.79 -3.75 1.99
N THR A 95 -12.79 -2.45 1.70
CA THR A 95 -13.49 -1.91 0.52
C THR A 95 -12.69 -2.08 -0.78
N LEU A 96 -11.40 -2.38 -0.67
CA LEU A 96 -10.48 -2.56 -1.79
C LEU A 96 -10.04 -4.03 -1.94
N PRO A 97 -9.51 -4.43 -3.11
CA PRO A 97 -8.92 -5.75 -3.31
C PRO A 97 -7.82 -6.05 -2.29
N VAL A 98 -7.89 -7.24 -1.69
CA VAL A 98 -7.00 -7.67 -0.60
C VAL A 98 -5.92 -8.62 -1.11
N ILE A 99 -4.69 -8.39 -0.68
CA ILE A 99 -3.55 -9.30 -0.76
C ILE A 99 -3.24 -9.76 0.68
N LYS A 100 -3.52 -11.02 1.00
CA LYS A 100 -3.14 -11.59 2.31
C LYS A 100 -1.73 -12.15 2.22
N ALA A 101 -0.86 -11.75 3.14
CA ALA A 101 0.45 -12.38 3.34
C ALA A 101 0.35 -13.47 4.42
N PHE A 102 1.19 -14.51 4.30
CA PHE A 102 1.26 -15.66 5.20
C PHE A 102 2.70 -15.88 5.63
#